data_AF-A0A482VBS2-F1
#
_entry.id   AF-A0A482VBS2-F1
#
_cell.length_a   1.000
_cell.length_b   1.000
_cell.length_c   1.000
_cell.angle_alpha   90.00
_cell.angle_beta   90.00
_cell.angle_gamma   90.00
#
_symmetry.space_group_name_H-M   'P 1'
#
loop_
_entity.id
_entity.type
_entity.pdbx_description
1 polymer ?
#
loop_
_entity_poly.entity_id
_entity_poly.type
_entity_poly.pdbx_seq_one_letter_code
_entity_poly.pdbx_strand_id
1 'polypeptide(L)'
;MLVDDVDDRGSVIVVEIPDTKTHKPRTFTIINGSNTVHAIDVFQKYRTLGPENISYKRLFINYRNKKCTVQPVGVNTFSKFPQKFA
;
A
#
# COMPACT_ATOMS: atom_id res chain seq x y z
N MET A 1 2.55 -7.33 -4.48
CA MET A 1 1.75 -6.89 -3.34
C MET A 1 0.30 -6.75 -3.76
N LEU A 2 -0.47 -7.73 -3.36
CA LEU A 2 -1.91 -7.79 -3.47
C LEU A 2 -2.54 -7.23 -2.19
N VAL A 3 -3.84 -6.98 -2.23
CA VAL A 3 -4.63 -6.62 -1.05
C VAL A 3 -4.57 -7.74 -0.02
N ASP A 4 -4.66 -8.99 -0.49
CA ASP A 4 -4.67 -10.19 0.36
C ASP A 4 -3.31 -10.43 1.07
N ASP A 5 -2.24 -9.76 0.61
CA ASP A 5 -0.92 -9.81 1.24
C ASP A 5 -0.85 -8.92 2.52
N VAL A 6 -1.94 -8.22 2.85
CA VAL A 6 -2.01 -7.26 3.97
C VAL A 6 -3.17 -7.61 4.89
N ASP A 7 -2.84 -7.89 6.15
CA ASP A 7 -3.79 -8.16 7.23
C ASP A 7 -3.86 -6.95 8.18
N ASP A 8 -4.98 -6.20 8.10
CA ASP A 8 -5.24 -5.03 8.95
C ASP A 8 -6.02 -5.44 10.20
N ARG A 9 -5.37 -5.37 11.36
CA ARG A 9 -5.95 -5.69 12.67
C ARG A 9 -6.34 -4.44 13.47
N GLY A 10 -6.40 -3.28 12.82
CA GLY A 10 -6.77 -2.00 13.42
C GLY A 10 -5.60 -1.29 14.10
N SER A 11 -4.91 -1.93 15.05
CA SER A 11 -3.76 -1.34 15.77
C SER A 11 -2.39 -1.76 15.21
N VAL A 12 -2.38 -2.81 14.40
CA VAL A 12 -1.20 -3.39 13.75
C VAL A 12 -1.62 -3.82 12.36
N ILE A 13 -0.79 -3.53 11.37
CA ILE A 13 -0.91 -4.08 10.02
C ILE A 13 0.21 -5.09 9.82
N VAL A 14 -0.13 -6.32 9.46
CA VAL A 14 0.84 -7.37 9.11
C VAL A 14 0.93 -7.44 7.60
N VAL A 15 2.13 -7.34 7.05
CA VAL A 15 2.36 -7.37 5.61
C VAL A 15 3.24 -8.57 5.27
N GLU A 16 2.73 -9.42 4.40
CA GLU A 16 3.45 -10.56 3.84
C GLU A 16 3.98 -10.19 2.45
N ILE A 17 5.27 -10.41 2.22
CA ILE A 17 5.87 -10.31 0.89
C ILE A 17 6.08 -11.74 0.40
N PRO A 18 5.20 -12.23 -0.50
CA PRO A 18 5.34 -13.56 -1.05
C PRO A 18 6.61 -13.66 -1.88
N ASP A 19 7.13 -14.89 -1.98
CA ASP A 19 8.37 -15.16 -2.69
C ASP A 19 8.25 -14.83 -4.19
N THR A 20 9.13 -13.95 -4.68
CA THR A 20 9.06 -13.43 -6.06
C THR A 20 10.31 -13.68 -6.88
N LYS A 21 11.52 -13.62 -6.29
CA LYS A 21 12.79 -13.78 -7.04
C LYS A 21 13.96 -14.34 -6.23
N THR A 22 14.01 -14.10 -4.91
CA THR A 22 15.15 -14.46 -4.05
C THR A 22 14.90 -15.68 -3.18
N HIS A 23 13.76 -16.36 -3.36
CA HIS A 23 13.38 -17.56 -2.60
C HIS A 23 13.28 -17.37 -1.09
N LYS A 24 12.94 -16.15 -0.67
CA LYS A 24 12.88 -15.76 0.75
C LYS A 24 11.63 -14.91 1.00
N PRO A 25 10.52 -15.51 1.45
CA PRO A 25 9.36 -14.75 1.91
C PRO A 25 9.75 -13.90 3.12
N ARG A 26 9.09 -12.75 3.27
CA ARG A 26 9.34 -11.82 4.38
C ARG A 26 8.02 -11.31 4.93
N THR A 27 7.93 -11.24 6.24
CA THR A 27 6.77 -10.66 6.92
C THR A 27 7.26 -9.53 7.81
N PHE A 28 6.55 -8.41 7.79
CA PHE A 28 6.83 -7.29 8.68
C PHE A 28 5.53 -6.68 9.19
N THR A 29 5.63 -5.97 10.30
CA THR A 29 4.49 -5.32 10.96
C THR A 29 4.64 -3.80 10.93
N ILE A 30 3.55 -3.11 10.62
CA ILE A 30 3.44 -1.66 10.75
C ILE A 30 2.64 -1.38 12.02
N ILE A 31 3.26 -0.63 12.93
CA ILE A 31 2.65 -0.16 14.17
C ILE A 31 2.75 1.36 14.22
N ASN A 32 1.73 2.02 14.78
CA ASN A 32 1.83 3.44 15.09
C ASN A 32 2.77 3.61 16.30
N GLY A 33 4.06 3.87 16.03
CA GLY A 33 5.09 4.19 17.03
C GLY A 33 5.30 5.71 17.19
N SER A 34 6.50 6.14 17.61
CA SER A 34 6.87 7.56 17.72
C SER A 34 7.15 8.24 16.36
N ASN A 35 6.65 7.69 15.26
CA ASN A 35 6.92 8.19 13.93
C ASN A 35 6.09 9.44 13.65
N THR A 36 6.62 10.34 12.83
CA THR A 36 5.92 11.57 12.42
C THR A 36 4.69 11.30 11.54
N VAL A 37 4.57 10.09 10.99
CA VAL A 37 3.45 9.65 10.16
C VAL A 37 2.71 8.52 10.85
N HIS A 38 1.43 8.74 11.13
CA HIS A 38 0.49 7.70 11.56
C HIS A 38 0.13 6.80 10.37
N ALA A 39 1.02 5.84 10.08
CA ALA A 39 0.95 5.02 8.88
C ALA A 39 -0.34 4.18 8.81
N ILE A 40 -0.85 3.73 9.96
CA ILE A 40 -2.10 2.97 10.04
C ILE A 40 -3.27 3.83 9.59
N ASP A 41 -3.38 5.05 10.11
CA ASP A 41 -4.48 5.97 9.79
C ASP A 41 -4.47 6.35 8.30
N VAL A 42 -3.27 6.58 7.76
CA VAL A 42 -3.07 6.83 6.33
C VAL A 42 -3.51 5.63 5.49
N PHE A 43 -3.14 4.42 5.91
CA PHE A 43 -3.52 3.19 5.22
C PHE A 43 -5.04 2.95 5.25
N GLN A 44 -5.66 3.09 6.42
CA GLN A 44 -7.11 2.93 6.58
C GLN A 44 -7.87 3.95 5.73
N LYS A 45 -7.46 5.22 5.73
CA LYS A 45 -8.03 6.25 4.86
C LYS A 45 -7.84 5.92 3.38
N TYR A 46 -6.68 5.38 2.99
CA TYR A 46 -6.46 4.96 1.61
C TYR A 46 -7.38 3.81 1.22
N ARG A 47 -7.59 2.84 2.12
CA ARG A 47 -8.46 1.68 1.90
C ARG A 47 -9.93 2.08 1.74
N THR A 48 -10.42 3.04 2.54
CA THR A 48 -11.81 3.54 2.44
C THR A 48 -12.07 4.34 1.19
N LEU A 49 -11.06 5.00 0.62
CA LEU A 49 -11.15 5.70 -0.67
C LEU A 49 -11.07 4.77 -1.87
N GLY A 50 -10.79 3.47 -1.66
CA GLY A 50 -10.67 2.47 -2.70
C GLY A 50 -11.99 2.28 -3.47
N PRO A 51 -11.97 2.13 -4.82
CA PRO A 51 -13.15 1.76 -5.59
C PRO A 51 -13.63 0.35 -5.22
N GLU A 52 -14.94 0.16 -5.07
CA GLU A 52 -15.54 -1.12 -4.68
C GLU A 52 -15.45 -2.18 -5.80
N ASN A 53 -15.54 -1.76 -7.07
CA ASN A 53 -15.60 -2.65 -8.23
C ASN A 53 -14.28 -2.70 -9.01
N ILE A 54 -13.20 -3.18 -8.39
CA ILE A 54 -11.93 -3.43 -9.09
C ILE A 54 -11.85 -4.93 -9.46
N SER A 55 -11.58 -5.23 -10.73
CA SER A 55 -11.46 -6.62 -11.24
C SER A 55 -10.17 -7.33 -10.82
N TYR A 56 -9.25 -6.63 -10.17
CA TYR A 56 -7.92 -7.10 -9.78
C TYR A 56 -7.61 -6.74 -8.33
N LYS A 57 -6.74 -7.52 -7.68
CA LYS A 57 -6.45 -7.41 -6.24
C LYS A 57 -5.18 -6.63 -5.92
N ARG A 58 -4.77 -5.65 -6.73
CA ARG A 58 -3.52 -4.90 -6.46
C ARG A 58 -3.77 -3.87 -5.36
N LEU A 59 -2.87 -3.83 -4.38
CA LEU A 59 -2.99 -2.91 -3.26
C LEU A 59 -2.81 -1.45 -3.69
N PHE A 60 -1.76 -1.18 -4.48
CA PHE A 60 -1.43 0.17 -4.91
C PHE A 60 -2.14 0.53 -6.21
N ILE A 61 -3.15 1.36 -6.08
CA ILE A 61 -3.92 1.98 -7.17
C ILE A 61 -3.65 3.49 -7.22
N ASN A 62 -3.80 4.05 -8.42
CA ASN A 62 -3.47 5.43 -8.69
C ASN A 62 -4.37 6.37 -7.88
N TYR A 63 -3.79 7.43 -7.34
CA TYR A 63 -4.50 8.44 -6.55
C TYR A 63 -4.35 9.80 -7.23
N ARG A 64 -5.46 10.38 -7.67
CA ARG A 64 -5.48 11.67 -8.36
C ARG A 64 -6.73 12.45 -7.95
N ASN A 65 -6.60 13.77 -7.80
CA ASN A 65 -7.72 14.66 -7.48
C ASN A 65 -8.51 14.22 -6.24
N LYS A 66 -7.80 13.79 -5.18
CA LYS A 66 -8.38 13.30 -3.92
C LYS A 66 -9.19 11.99 -4.00
N LYS A 67 -9.00 11.19 -5.07
CA LYS A 67 -9.73 9.95 -5.30
C LYS A 67 -8.80 8.85 -5.80
N CYS A 68 -9.10 7.60 -5.44
CA CYS A 68 -8.45 6.43 -6.02
C CYS A 68 -9.10 6.09 -7.38
N THR A 69 -8.30 5.77 -8.40
CA THR A 69 -8.79 5.31 -9.70
C THR A 69 -8.50 3.82 -9.89
N VAL A 70 -9.16 3.19 -10.86
CA VAL A 70 -8.98 1.76 -11.17
C VAL A 70 -7.67 1.45 -11.90
N GLN A 71 -6.71 2.36 -11.98
CA GLN A 71 -5.42 2.11 -12.64
C GLN A 71 -4.39 1.64 -11.59
N PRO A 72 -3.77 0.46 -11.75
CA PRO A 72 -2.71 0.05 -10.85
C PRO A 72 -1.48 0.95 -10.92
N VAL A 73 -0.82 1.18 -9.79
CA VAL A 73 0.49 1.82 -9.75
C VAL A 73 1.56 0.81 -10.14
N GLY A 74 2.34 1.15 -11.17
CA GLY A 74 3.47 0.34 -11.64
C GLY A 74 4.77 0.65 -10.90
N VAL A 75 5.73 -0.26 -10.99
CA VAL A 75 7.07 -0.10 -10.40
C VAL A 75 7.77 1.18 -10.86
N ASN A 76 7.64 1.55 -12.14
CA ASN A 76 8.23 2.77 -12.70
C ASN A 76 7.62 4.05 -12.11
N THR A 77 6.38 4.00 -11.64
CA THR A 77 5.73 5.13 -10.97
C THR A 77 6.27 5.29 -9.55
N PHE A 78 6.47 4.17 -8.83
CA PHE A 78 7.14 4.19 -7.53
C PHE A 78 8.57 4.70 -7.61
N SER A 79 9.34 4.30 -8.63
CA SER A 79 10.72 4.77 -8.81
C SER A 79 10.84 6.28 -9.05
N LYS A 80 9.76 6.94 -9.50
CA LYS A 80 9.71 8.41 -9.67
C LYS A 80 9.36 9.14 -8.37
N PHE A 81 9.01 8.41 -7.31
CA PHE A 81 8.72 8.97 -5.99
C PHE A 81 9.95 8.76 -5.09
N PRO A 82 10.55 9.78 -4.43
CA PRO A 82 10.19 11.20 -4.36
C PRO A 82 11.14 12.02 -5.26
N GLN A 83 10.70 12.41 -6.45
CA GLN A 83 11.48 13.37 -7.24
C GLN A 83 11.39 14.74 -6.56
N LYS A 84 12.53 15.27 -6.11
CA LYS A 84 12.63 16.66 -5.61
C LYS A 84 11.97 17.58 -6.64
N PHE A 85 11.01 18.39 -6.21
CA PHE A 85 10.79 19.66 -6.86
C PHE A 85 12.02 20.50 -6.50
N ALA A 86 13.01 20.48 -7.40
CA ALA A 86 14.17 21.37 -7.34
C ALA A 86 13.77 22.77 -7.80
#